data_AF-A0A9D8PFM9-F1
#
_entry.id   AF-A0A9D8PFM9-F1
#
_cell.length_a   1.000
_cell.length_b   1.000
_cell.length_c   1.000
_cell.angle_alpha   90.00
_cell.angle_beta   90.00
_cell.angle_gamma   90.00
#
_symmetry.space_group_name_H-M   'P 1'
#
loop_
_entity.id
_entity.type
_entity.pdbx_description
1 polymer ?
#
loop_
_entity_poly.entity_id
_entity_poly.type
_entity_poly.pdbx_seq_one_letter_code
_entity_poly.pdbx_strand_id
1 'polypeptide(L)'
;MTRRRRSRNPPKPVSVYNGDGGDSMESLTIKGKRVGINVLEAKATQRCITTECQSWCCTGGVWIDSWEKEKILAQAEKVKPHLPEGRRDETRWFDGERDNHLDFPSGWGEGTAVVDDPTHPAGTTCIFLRPADRYCALQTASIANGDHPWSFKPFYCILHPLTIEHDHLHLDDANEIYHEGGHCQRPHDRETPLFVTFRAELEHVLGEDGYADLLRRVGGSL
;
A
#
# COMPACT_ATOMS: atom_id res chain seq x y z
N MET A 1 21.16 11.89 -35.35
CA MET A 1 20.95 10.51 -34.86
C MET A 1 20.20 10.58 -33.52
N THR A 2 18.89 10.46 -33.58
CA THR A 2 17.95 10.57 -32.47
C THR A 2 17.87 9.26 -31.70
N ARG A 3 18.44 9.20 -30.49
CA ARG A 3 18.17 8.08 -29.56
C ARG A 3 16.80 8.29 -28.93
N ARG A 4 15.79 7.57 -29.44
CA ARG A 4 14.51 7.35 -28.75
C ARG A 4 14.80 6.63 -27.43
N ARG A 5 14.78 7.35 -26.30
CA ARG A 5 14.60 6.72 -24.99
C ARG A 5 13.16 6.26 -24.94
N ARG A 6 12.94 4.94 -25.01
CA ARG A 6 11.65 4.36 -24.66
C ARG A 6 11.47 4.62 -23.16
N SER A 7 10.56 5.52 -22.82
CA SER A 7 9.93 5.54 -21.50
C SER A 7 9.25 4.17 -21.35
N ARG A 8 9.84 3.32 -20.53
CA ARG A 8 9.14 2.18 -19.94
C ARG A 8 8.99 2.60 -18.49
N ASN A 9 7.80 3.05 -18.12
CA ASN A 9 7.43 3.05 -16.71
C ASN A 9 7.75 1.64 -16.18
N PRO A 10 8.36 1.50 -14.99
CA PRO A 10 8.47 0.19 -14.37
C PRO A 10 7.06 -0.41 -14.28
N PRO A 11 6.90 -1.73 -14.50
CA PRO A 11 5.62 -2.37 -14.28
C PRO A 11 5.18 -2.03 -12.86
N LYS A 12 3.98 -1.48 -12.72
CA LYS A 12 3.38 -1.35 -11.39
C LYS A 12 3.31 -2.74 -10.80
N PRO A 13 3.44 -2.91 -9.47
CA PRO A 13 3.16 -4.20 -8.86
C PRO A 13 1.71 -4.55 -9.19
N VAL A 14 1.55 -5.40 -10.20
CA VAL A 14 0.34 -6.14 -10.45
C VAL A 14 0.63 -7.45 -9.74
N SER A 15 -0.05 -7.68 -8.62
CA SER A 15 -0.17 -9.06 -8.16
C SER A 15 -1.03 -9.78 -9.19
N VAL A 16 -0.37 -10.34 -10.22
CA VAL A 16 -1.00 -11.33 -11.08
C VAL A 16 -0.82 -12.65 -10.36
N TYR A 17 -1.74 -12.96 -9.45
CA TYR A 17 -1.89 -14.32 -8.97
C TYR A 17 -2.37 -15.18 -10.14
N ASN A 18 -1.44 -15.87 -10.80
CA ASN A 18 -1.76 -16.92 -11.76
C ASN A 18 -2.34 -18.09 -10.95
N GLY A 19 -3.66 -18.10 -10.80
CA GLY A 19 -4.39 -19.10 -10.05
C GLY A 19 -4.30 -20.49 -10.68
N ASP A 20 -3.18 -21.17 -10.43
CA ASP A 20 -2.95 -22.61 -10.68
C ASP A 20 -1.85 -23.18 -9.75
N GLY A 21 -1.60 -22.53 -8.60
CA GLY A 21 -0.70 -23.02 -7.56
C GLY A 21 -1.48 -23.71 -6.45
N GLY A 22 -1.62 -25.03 -6.56
CA GLY A 22 -2.11 -25.86 -5.46
C GLY A 22 -1.17 -25.80 -4.27
N ASP A 23 -1.41 -24.85 -3.37
CA ASP A 23 -0.95 -24.90 -2.00
C ASP A 23 -2.16 -24.56 -1.14
N SER A 24 -2.57 -25.50 -0.30
CA SER A 24 -3.54 -25.21 0.75
C SER A 24 -2.86 -24.27 1.74
N MET A 25 -2.80 -22.97 1.42
CA MET A 25 -2.20 -21.97 2.29
C MET A 25 -2.99 -21.96 3.58
N GLU A 26 -2.38 -22.56 4.61
CA GLU A 26 -2.94 -22.62 5.94
C GLU A 26 -3.26 -21.19 6.39
N SER A 27 -4.52 -20.97 6.77
CA SER A 27 -5.04 -19.65 7.08
C SER A 27 -6.09 -19.74 8.16
N LEU A 28 -6.18 -18.67 8.96
CA LEU A 28 -7.18 -18.52 9.98
C LEU A 28 -8.31 -17.63 9.46
N THR A 29 -9.54 -18.13 9.44
CA THR A 29 -10.68 -17.31 9.02
C THR A 29 -11.19 -16.43 10.16
N ILE A 30 -11.15 -15.11 9.94
CA ILE A 30 -11.64 -14.06 10.83
C ILE A 30 -12.63 -13.18 10.06
N LYS A 31 -13.91 -13.16 10.49
CA LYS A 31 -14.97 -12.34 9.87
C LYS A 31 -15.04 -12.46 8.33
N GLY A 32 -14.86 -13.67 7.81
CA GLY A 32 -14.90 -13.95 6.37
C GLY A 32 -13.59 -13.69 5.62
N LYS A 33 -12.57 -13.13 6.27
CA LYS A 33 -11.22 -12.97 5.70
C LYS A 33 -10.33 -14.12 6.14
N ARG A 34 -9.59 -14.72 5.22
CA ARG A 34 -8.56 -15.73 5.50
C ARG A 34 -7.26 -15.00 5.81
N VAL A 35 -6.80 -15.05 7.05
CA VAL A 35 -5.51 -14.48 7.47
C VAL A 35 -4.44 -15.55 7.24
N GLY A 36 -3.52 -15.29 6.31
CA GLY A 36 -2.46 -16.22 5.93
C GLY A 36 -1.45 -16.45 7.05
N ILE A 37 -0.88 -17.66 7.11
CA ILE A 37 0.11 -18.04 8.12
C ILE A 37 1.32 -17.11 8.15
N ASN A 38 1.74 -16.57 7.00
CA ASN A 38 2.89 -15.65 6.92
C ASN A 38 2.66 -14.32 7.68
N VAL A 39 1.41 -13.94 7.96
CA VAL A 39 1.05 -12.81 8.83
C VAL A 39 1.06 -13.21 10.32
N LEU A 40 0.90 -14.50 10.62
CA LEU A 40 0.92 -15.04 11.99
C LEU A 40 2.34 -15.30 12.50
N GLU A 41 3.32 -15.42 11.59
CA GLU A 41 4.72 -15.64 11.91
C GLU A 41 5.32 -14.53 12.80
N ALA A 42 6.05 -14.96 13.83
CA ALA A 42 6.92 -14.09 14.61
C ALA A 42 8.21 -13.82 13.86
N LYS A 43 8.55 -12.54 13.68
CA LYS A 43 9.80 -12.11 13.05
C LYS A 43 10.51 -11.11 13.94
N ALA A 44 11.85 -11.16 13.96
CA ALA A 44 12.71 -10.19 14.64
C ALA A 44 12.75 -8.86 13.86
N THR A 45 11.57 -8.26 13.68
CA THR A 45 11.38 -7.06 12.88
C THR A 45 10.42 -6.07 13.54
N GLN A 46 10.58 -4.80 13.20
CA GLN A 46 9.72 -3.70 13.60
C GLN A 46 9.31 -2.88 12.38
N ARG A 47 8.31 -2.03 12.55
CA ARG A 47 7.83 -1.18 11.47
C ARG A 47 8.90 -0.19 11.01
N CYS A 48 8.91 0.12 9.72
CA CYS A 48 9.80 1.15 9.19
C CYS A 48 9.53 2.55 9.76
N ILE A 49 10.58 3.38 9.77
CA ILE A 49 10.48 4.83 9.91
C ILE A 49 10.45 5.41 8.50
N THR A 50 9.36 6.06 8.13
CA THR A 50 9.08 6.52 6.77
C THR A 50 10.20 7.38 6.19
N THR A 51 10.70 8.35 6.96
CA THR A 51 11.76 9.26 6.52
C THR A 51 13.08 8.53 6.27
N GLU A 52 13.42 7.53 7.07
CA GLU A 52 14.64 6.77 6.87
C GLU A 52 14.50 5.70 5.76
N CYS A 53 13.30 5.15 5.56
CA CYS A 53 12.99 4.23 4.45
C CYS A 53 12.82 4.96 3.10
N GLN A 54 12.75 6.30 3.14
CA GLN A 54 12.49 7.17 1.98
C GLN A 54 11.13 6.95 1.30
N SER A 55 10.22 6.19 1.92
CA SER A 55 8.93 5.78 1.33
C SER A 55 9.10 4.93 0.08
N TRP A 56 9.93 3.89 0.16
CA TRP A 56 10.07 2.89 -0.92
C TRP A 56 8.74 2.29 -1.40
N CYS A 57 7.71 2.23 -0.56
CA CYS A 57 6.36 1.81 -1.00
C CYS A 57 5.70 2.75 -2.03
N CYS A 58 6.26 3.93 -2.27
CA CYS A 58 5.73 4.92 -3.21
C CYS A 58 6.41 4.88 -4.59
N THR A 59 7.29 3.94 -4.92
CA THR A 59 8.12 4.04 -6.13
C THR A 59 7.42 3.70 -7.44
N GLY A 60 6.44 2.79 -7.40
CA GLY A 60 5.66 2.37 -8.56
C GLY A 60 4.28 3.02 -8.69
N GLY A 61 3.90 3.90 -7.76
CA GLY A 61 2.49 4.26 -7.60
C GLY A 61 1.68 3.08 -7.03
N VAL A 62 0.36 3.18 -7.11
CA VAL A 62 -0.56 2.15 -6.62
C VAL A 62 -1.77 2.05 -7.54
N TRP A 63 -2.32 0.86 -7.70
CA TRP A 63 -3.64 0.65 -8.30
C TRP A 63 -4.73 1.01 -7.30
N ILE A 64 -5.72 1.78 -7.74
CA ILE A 64 -6.82 2.21 -6.87
C ILE A 64 -8.15 1.92 -7.53
N ASP A 65 -9.16 1.64 -6.71
CA ASP A 65 -10.52 1.50 -7.21
C ASP A 65 -11.03 2.85 -7.74
N SER A 66 -11.83 2.82 -8.80
CA SER A 66 -12.60 3.96 -9.30
C SER A 66 -13.26 4.83 -8.21
N TRP A 67 -13.86 4.24 -7.17
CA TRP A 67 -14.49 5.04 -6.11
C TRP A 67 -13.46 5.78 -5.24
N GLU A 68 -12.28 5.19 -5.03
CA GLU A 68 -11.18 5.84 -4.31
C GLU A 68 -10.62 7.01 -5.10
N LYS A 69 -10.48 6.83 -6.42
CA LYS A 69 -10.12 7.90 -7.35
C LYS A 69 -11.10 9.07 -7.24
N GLU A 70 -12.39 8.79 -7.35
CA GLU A 70 -13.45 9.79 -7.23
C GLU A 70 -13.41 10.50 -5.88
N LYS A 71 -13.19 9.76 -4.79
CA LYS A 71 -13.04 10.32 -3.44
C LYS A 71 -11.83 11.26 -3.34
N ILE A 72 -10.69 10.87 -3.91
CA ILE A 72 -9.48 11.72 -3.91
C ILE A 72 -9.73 13.00 -4.73
N LEU A 73 -10.32 12.88 -5.93
CA LEU A 73 -10.64 14.03 -6.78
C LEU A 73 -11.65 14.98 -6.13
N ALA A 74 -12.65 14.46 -5.42
CA ALA A 74 -13.61 15.27 -4.68
C ALA A 74 -12.96 16.09 -3.54
N GLN A 75 -11.76 15.71 -3.09
CA GLN A 75 -10.99 16.41 -2.07
C GLN A 75 -9.78 17.15 -2.66
N ALA A 76 -9.73 17.37 -3.97
CA ALA A 76 -8.55 17.92 -4.64
C ALA A 76 -8.08 19.25 -4.04
N GLU A 77 -9.00 20.16 -3.71
CA GLU A 77 -8.66 21.46 -3.10
C GLU A 77 -7.98 21.32 -1.73
N LYS A 78 -8.31 20.26 -0.97
CA LYS A 78 -7.63 19.96 0.29
C LYS A 78 -6.25 19.34 0.07
N VAL A 79 -6.07 18.58 -1.02
CA VAL A 79 -4.82 17.85 -1.31
C VAL A 79 -3.77 18.74 -1.97
N LYS A 80 -4.17 19.61 -2.91
CA LYS A 80 -3.28 20.50 -3.70
C LYS A 80 -2.26 21.26 -2.84
N PRO A 81 -2.61 21.89 -1.70
CA PRO A 81 -1.65 22.62 -0.88
C PRO A 81 -0.49 21.76 -0.34
N HIS A 82 -0.70 20.44 -0.22
CA HIS A 82 0.29 19.50 0.30
C HIS A 82 1.17 18.88 -0.78
N LEU A 83 0.92 19.17 -2.06
CA LEU A 83 1.71 18.73 -3.19
C LEU A 83 2.71 19.80 -3.65
N PRO A 84 3.87 19.40 -4.21
CA PRO A 84 4.73 20.29 -4.98
C PRO A 84 3.93 21.01 -6.07
N GLU A 85 4.26 22.27 -6.36
CA GLU A 85 3.51 23.12 -7.28
C GLU A 85 3.25 22.44 -8.65
N GLY A 86 4.28 21.83 -9.24
CA GLY A 86 4.18 21.12 -10.52
C GLY A 86 3.38 19.81 -10.50
N ARG A 87 2.89 19.37 -9.32
CA ARG A 87 2.07 18.16 -9.15
C ARG A 87 0.62 18.50 -8.74
N ARG A 88 0.24 19.77 -8.69
CA ARG A 88 -1.10 20.21 -8.22
C ARG A 88 -2.23 20.08 -9.23
N ASP A 89 -1.90 19.85 -10.50
CA ASP A 89 -2.90 19.59 -11.53
C ASP A 89 -3.51 18.20 -11.33
N GLU A 90 -4.73 18.15 -10.82
CA GLU A 90 -5.47 16.94 -10.49
C GLU A 90 -5.78 16.07 -11.70
N THR A 91 -5.81 16.65 -12.91
CA THR A 91 -6.02 15.90 -14.16
C THR A 91 -4.85 14.97 -14.48
N ARG A 92 -3.73 15.14 -13.77
CA ARG A 92 -2.48 14.35 -13.93
C ARG A 92 -2.21 13.40 -12.78
N TRP A 93 -3.09 13.30 -11.79
CA TRP A 93 -2.88 12.45 -10.60
C TRP A 93 -2.96 10.95 -10.87
N PHE A 94 -3.60 10.58 -11.96
CA PHE A 94 -3.79 9.21 -12.41
C PHE A 94 -3.26 9.09 -13.84
N ASP A 95 -2.80 7.91 -14.21
CA ASP A 95 -2.15 7.71 -15.52
C ASP A 95 -3.12 7.41 -16.66
N GLY A 96 -4.41 7.21 -16.35
CA GLY A 96 -5.43 6.84 -17.32
C GLY A 96 -5.37 5.38 -17.77
N GLU A 97 -4.46 4.57 -17.23
CA GLU A 97 -4.39 3.13 -17.49
C GLU A 97 -5.44 2.44 -16.63
N ARG A 98 -6.54 2.01 -17.27
CA ARG A 98 -7.63 1.30 -16.63
C ARG A 98 -7.56 -0.19 -16.97
N ASP A 99 -7.64 -1.04 -15.95
CA ASP A 99 -7.64 -2.50 -16.11
C ASP A 99 -8.70 -3.16 -15.23
N ASN A 100 -9.08 -4.38 -15.58
CA ASN A 100 -9.94 -5.23 -14.74
C ASN A 100 -9.17 -5.61 -13.47
N HIS A 101 -9.81 -5.45 -12.33
CA HIS A 101 -9.24 -5.82 -11.04
C HIS A 101 -10.33 -6.48 -10.19
N LEU A 102 -10.33 -7.82 -10.15
CA LEU A 102 -11.42 -8.61 -9.53
C LEU A 102 -11.55 -8.37 -8.03
N ASP A 103 -10.44 -8.01 -7.37
CA ASP A 103 -10.43 -7.69 -5.93
C ASP A 103 -10.93 -6.27 -5.63
N PHE A 104 -11.16 -5.43 -6.64
CA PHE A 104 -11.71 -4.09 -6.43
C PHE A 104 -13.24 -4.17 -6.42
N PRO A 105 -13.93 -3.55 -5.44
CA PRO A 105 -15.39 -3.50 -5.40
C PRO A 105 -16.07 -3.07 -6.71
N SER A 106 -15.47 -2.17 -7.48
CA SER A 106 -16.00 -1.77 -8.80
C SER A 106 -15.67 -2.73 -9.94
N GLY A 107 -14.72 -3.66 -9.73
CA GLY A 107 -14.13 -4.51 -10.75
C GLY A 107 -13.07 -3.82 -11.61
N TRP A 108 -12.77 -2.54 -11.38
CA TRP A 108 -11.87 -1.74 -12.21
C TRP A 108 -10.85 -0.95 -11.40
N GLY A 109 -9.60 -1.10 -11.78
CA GLY A 109 -8.48 -0.33 -11.24
C GLY A 109 -7.97 0.72 -12.20
N GLU A 110 -7.50 1.83 -11.65
CA GLU A 110 -6.65 2.79 -12.36
C GLU A 110 -5.43 3.12 -11.49
N GLY A 111 -4.29 3.35 -12.12
CA GLY A 111 -3.08 3.61 -11.38
C GLY A 111 -2.88 5.09 -11.05
N THR A 112 -2.32 5.38 -9.89
CA THR A 112 -1.76 6.72 -9.64
C THR A 112 -0.61 7.00 -10.61
N ALA A 113 -0.46 8.25 -11.03
CA ALA A 113 0.65 8.65 -11.88
C ALA A 113 1.99 8.50 -11.16
N VAL A 114 3.02 8.13 -11.92
CA VAL A 114 4.42 8.08 -11.49
C VAL A 114 5.16 9.22 -12.16
N VAL A 115 5.98 9.93 -11.39
CA VAL A 115 6.72 11.11 -11.84
C VAL A 115 8.19 10.98 -11.49
N ASP A 116 9.04 11.65 -12.27
CA ASP A 116 10.46 11.77 -11.96
C ASP A 116 10.64 12.42 -10.58
N ASP A 117 11.49 11.80 -9.76
CA ASP A 117 11.97 12.33 -8.50
C ASP A 117 13.46 11.98 -8.35
N PRO A 118 14.36 12.83 -8.85
CA PRO A 118 15.81 12.58 -8.77
C PRO A 118 16.34 12.62 -7.34
N THR A 119 15.53 13.03 -6.36
CA THR A 119 15.92 13.03 -4.95
C THR A 119 15.60 11.70 -4.26
N HIS A 120 14.72 10.88 -4.83
CA HIS A 120 14.38 9.57 -4.32
C HIS A 120 15.36 8.52 -4.88
N PRO A 121 15.83 7.53 -4.09
CA PRO A 121 16.77 6.51 -4.57
C PRO A 121 16.33 5.74 -5.83
N ALA A 122 15.02 5.56 -6.02
CA ALA A 122 14.44 4.92 -7.20
C ALA A 122 14.43 5.81 -8.47
N GLY A 123 14.67 7.12 -8.34
CA GLY A 123 14.57 8.08 -9.44
C GLY A 123 13.15 8.44 -9.88
N THR A 124 12.14 7.64 -9.52
CA THR A 124 10.71 7.87 -9.80
C THR A 124 9.87 7.59 -8.57
N THR A 125 8.74 8.30 -8.43
CA THR A 125 7.83 8.17 -7.28
C THR A 125 6.38 8.39 -7.70
N CYS A 126 5.44 7.89 -6.90
CA CYS A 126 4.03 8.23 -6.95
C CYS A 126 3.89 9.75 -6.88
N ILE A 127 3.00 10.31 -7.69
CA ILE A 127 2.74 11.75 -7.74
C ILE A 127 2.38 12.35 -6.38
N PHE A 128 1.78 11.55 -5.49
CA PHE A 128 1.39 11.96 -4.14
C PHE A 128 2.53 11.92 -3.11
N LEU A 129 3.72 11.42 -3.44
CA LEU A 129 4.87 11.50 -2.53
C LEU A 129 5.38 12.94 -2.46
N ARG A 130 5.62 13.46 -1.25
CA ARG A 130 6.25 14.76 -1.03
C ARG A 130 7.78 14.59 -0.99
N PRO A 131 8.55 15.15 -1.92
CA PRO A 131 10.01 14.95 -1.93
C PRO A 131 10.72 15.50 -0.68
N ALA A 132 10.18 16.57 -0.08
CA ALA A 132 10.83 17.27 1.02
C ALA A 132 10.89 16.47 2.33
N ASP A 133 9.87 15.67 2.63
CA ASP A 133 9.73 14.94 3.89
C ASP A 133 9.37 13.46 3.73
N ARG A 134 9.22 13.00 2.48
CA ARG A 134 8.84 11.62 2.11
C ARG A 134 7.47 11.21 2.63
N TYR A 135 6.61 12.14 3.05
CA TYR A 135 5.25 11.80 3.44
C TYR A 135 4.28 11.78 2.25
N CYS A 136 3.23 10.99 2.36
CA CYS A 136 2.15 10.96 1.37
C CYS A 136 1.27 12.21 1.53
N ALA A 137 1.12 13.00 0.48
CA ALA A 137 0.31 14.20 0.47
C ALA A 137 -1.16 13.94 0.82
N LEU A 138 -1.73 12.77 0.46
CA LEU A 138 -3.11 12.40 0.78
C LEU A 138 -3.31 12.21 2.30
N GLN A 139 -2.35 11.55 2.95
CA GLN A 139 -2.36 11.37 4.40
C GLN A 139 -2.10 12.71 5.11
N THR A 140 -1.13 13.50 4.64
CA THR A 140 -0.87 14.83 5.20
C THR A 140 -2.10 15.74 5.07
N ALA A 141 -2.79 15.72 3.93
CA ALA A 141 -4.02 16.47 3.72
C ALA A 141 -5.13 16.02 4.67
N SER A 142 -5.32 14.70 4.85
CA SER A 142 -6.31 14.18 5.80
C SER A 142 -6.06 14.71 7.21
N ILE A 143 -4.82 14.59 7.70
CA ILE A 143 -4.42 15.06 9.04
C ILE A 143 -4.61 16.57 9.18
N ALA A 144 -4.19 17.36 8.18
CA ALA A 144 -4.27 18.82 8.22
C ALA A 144 -5.72 19.35 8.23
N ASN A 145 -6.68 18.55 7.75
CA ASN A 145 -8.10 18.88 7.75
C ASN A 145 -8.84 18.33 8.99
N GLY A 146 -8.14 17.69 9.93
CA GLY A 146 -8.75 17.07 11.11
C GLY A 146 -9.46 15.75 10.83
N ASP A 147 -9.26 15.17 9.64
CA ASP A 147 -9.80 13.88 9.25
C ASP A 147 -8.92 12.74 9.78
N HIS A 148 -9.44 11.50 9.79
CA HIS A 148 -8.61 10.32 10.09
C HIS A 148 -7.41 10.25 9.13
N PRO A 149 -6.19 9.87 9.55
CA PRO A 149 -4.99 9.92 8.70
C PRO A 149 -5.09 9.19 7.37
N TRP A 150 -5.97 8.19 7.28
CA TRP A 150 -6.16 7.38 6.07
C TRP A 150 -7.39 7.77 5.25
N SER A 151 -8.05 8.89 5.58
CA SER A 151 -9.32 9.28 4.93
C SER A 151 -9.18 9.42 3.42
N PHE A 152 -8.07 9.95 2.92
CA PHE A 152 -7.82 10.08 1.48
C PHE A 152 -6.84 9.06 0.91
N LYS A 153 -6.27 8.19 1.76
CA LYS A 153 -5.22 7.26 1.37
C LYS A 153 -5.85 6.04 0.66
N PRO A 154 -5.31 5.58 -0.47
CA PRO A 154 -5.83 4.38 -1.11
C PRO A 154 -5.70 3.13 -0.23
N PHE A 155 -6.61 2.18 -0.38
CA PHE A 155 -6.74 0.98 0.43
C PHE A 155 -5.45 0.15 0.45
N TYR A 156 -4.90 -0.19 -0.72
CA TYR A 156 -3.65 -0.96 -0.81
C TYR A 156 -2.43 -0.16 -0.33
N CYS A 157 -2.47 1.17 -0.42
CA CYS A 157 -1.47 2.01 0.23
C CYS A 157 -1.54 1.91 1.76
N ILE A 158 -2.74 1.78 2.35
CA ILE A 158 -2.94 1.60 3.80
C ILE A 158 -2.38 0.24 4.21
N LEU A 159 -2.73 -0.80 3.47
CA LEU A 159 -2.38 -2.19 3.79
C LEU A 159 -0.90 -2.53 3.70
N HIS A 160 -0.15 -1.84 2.84
CA HIS A 160 1.26 -2.16 2.59
C HIS A 160 2.09 -2.36 3.88
N PRO A 161 2.83 -3.48 4.04
CA PRO A 161 3.21 -4.48 3.03
C PRO A 161 2.26 -5.69 2.95
N LEU A 162 1.09 -5.62 3.58
CA LEU A 162 0.06 -6.64 3.44
C LEU A 162 -0.75 -6.40 2.16
N THR A 163 -1.41 -7.43 1.68
CA THR A 163 -2.37 -7.34 0.57
C THR A 163 -3.56 -8.27 0.83
N ILE A 164 -4.64 -8.06 0.10
CA ILE A 164 -5.81 -8.95 0.09
C ILE A 164 -6.15 -9.30 -1.34
N GLU A 165 -6.25 -10.60 -1.58
CA GLU A 165 -6.67 -11.20 -2.85
C GLU A 165 -7.65 -12.33 -2.55
N HIS A 166 -8.82 -12.33 -3.16
CA HIS A 166 -9.85 -13.36 -2.96
C HIS A 166 -10.13 -13.66 -1.47
N ASP A 167 -10.27 -12.59 -0.68
CA ASP A 167 -10.42 -12.59 0.79
C ASP A 167 -9.22 -13.14 1.59
N HIS A 168 -8.07 -13.39 0.96
CA HIS A 168 -6.85 -13.84 1.61
C HIS A 168 -5.93 -12.66 1.95
N LEU A 169 -5.93 -12.26 3.23
CA LEU A 169 -5.01 -11.28 3.79
C LEU A 169 -3.66 -11.95 4.06
N HIS A 170 -2.62 -11.51 3.35
CA HIS A 170 -1.28 -12.08 3.48
C HIS A 170 -0.20 -10.99 3.36
N LEU A 171 1.03 -11.33 3.79
CA LEU A 171 2.20 -10.50 3.51
C LEU A 171 2.54 -10.61 2.02
N ASP A 172 2.62 -9.48 1.32
CA ASP A 172 3.08 -9.42 -0.07
C ASP A 172 4.61 -9.34 -0.09
N ASP A 173 5.27 -10.50 0.01
CA ASP A 173 6.73 -10.64 0.05
C ASP A 173 7.36 -11.12 -1.26
N ALA A 174 6.54 -11.31 -2.29
CA ALA A 174 6.92 -11.78 -3.61
C ALA A 174 6.86 -10.67 -4.68
N ASN A 175 7.24 -9.44 -4.32
CA ASN A 175 7.27 -8.30 -5.25
C ASN A 175 8.58 -7.51 -5.17
N GLU A 176 8.86 -6.74 -6.23
CA GLU A 176 10.09 -5.94 -6.35
C GLU A 176 10.25 -4.91 -5.24
N ILE A 177 9.17 -4.22 -4.85
CA ILE A 177 9.19 -3.22 -3.76
C ILE A 177 9.66 -3.86 -2.46
N TYR A 178 9.20 -5.08 -2.16
CA TYR A 178 9.62 -5.83 -0.98
C TYR A 178 11.13 -6.11 -1.02
N HIS A 179 11.64 -6.62 -2.14
CA HIS A 179 13.05 -6.97 -2.29
C HIS A 179 13.99 -5.74 -2.35
N GLU A 180 13.49 -4.58 -2.73
CA GLU A 180 14.24 -3.32 -2.80
C GLU A 180 14.27 -2.52 -1.47
N GLY A 181 13.71 -3.08 -0.39
CA GLY A 181 13.73 -2.44 0.94
C GLY A 181 12.44 -1.71 1.32
N GLY A 182 11.41 -1.78 0.49
CA GLY A 182 10.07 -1.25 0.74
C GLY A 182 9.19 -2.13 1.63
N HIS A 183 9.70 -3.21 2.22
CA HIS A 183 8.93 -4.23 2.96
C HIS A 183 8.43 -3.81 4.36
N CYS A 184 8.67 -2.57 4.80
CA CYS A 184 8.28 -2.06 6.12
C CYS A 184 8.75 -2.86 7.36
N GLN A 185 9.62 -3.87 7.21
CA GLN A 185 10.10 -4.75 8.29
C GLN A 185 11.58 -4.51 8.57
N ARG A 186 11.89 -3.55 9.43
CA ARG A 186 13.29 -3.29 9.84
C ARG A 186 13.75 -4.29 10.86
N PRO A 187 15.06 -4.64 10.90
CA PRO A 187 15.59 -5.46 11.97
C PRO A 187 15.24 -4.94 13.37
N HIS A 188 14.92 -5.86 14.25
CA HIS A 188 14.60 -5.61 15.66
C HIS A 188 15.15 -6.76 16.51
N ASP A 189 15.41 -6.52 17.79
CA ASP A 189 16.01 -7.50 18.70
C ASP A 189 14.99 -8.53 19.23
N ARG A 190 13.70 -8.18 19.21
CA ARG A 190 12.60 -9.02 19.67
C ARG A 190 11.78 -9.58 18.52
N GLU A 191 11.50 -10.88 18.59
CA GLU A 191 10.50 -11.53 17.73
C GLU A 191 9.09 -11.07 18.09
N THR A 192 8.39 -10.54 17.09
CA THR A 192 7.01 -10.06 17.20
C THR A 192 6.20 -10.64 16.04
N PRO A 193 5.02 -11.24 16.29
CA PRO A 193 4.14 -11.66 15.21
C PRO A 193 3.76 -10.51 14.28
N LEU A 194 3.75 -10.75 12.97
CA LEU A 194 3.49 -9.68 12.00
C LEU A 194 2.10 -9.05 12.15
N PHE A 195 1.08 -9.81 12.58
CA PHE A 195 -0.25 -9.25 12.91
C PHE A 195 -0.22 -8.27 14.09
N VAL A 196 0.83 -8.29 14.93
CA VAL A 196 1.07 -7.29 15.97
C VAL A 196 1.83 -6.10 15.38
N THR A 197 2.87 -6.33 14.58
CA THR A 197 3.65 -5.28 13.90
C THR A 197 2.78 -4.42 12.96
N PHE A 198 1.84 -5.05 12.28
CA PHE A 198 0.90 -4.42 11.34
C PHE A 198 -0.52 -4.32 11.90
N ARG A 199 -0.64 -4.13 13.22
CA ARG A 199 -1.93 -4.02 13.91
C ARG A 199 -2.89 -3.06 13.22
N ALA A 200 -2.41 -1.89 12.82
CA ALA A 200 -3.26 -0.83 12.28
C ALA A 200 -3.90 -1.25 10.94
N GLU A 201 -3.18 -1.98 10.08
CA GLU A 201 -3.68 -2.56 8.83
C GLU A 201 -4.70 -3.66 9.10
N LEU A 202 -4.41 -4.52 10.07
CA LEU A 202 -5.30 -5.59 10.47
C LEU A 202 -6.61 -5.05 11.05
N GLU A 203 -6.56 -4.02 11.88
CA GLU A 203 -7.75 -3.32 12.39
C GLU A 203 -8.53 -2.63 11.25
N HIS A 204 -7.85 -2.09 10.25
CA HIS A 204 -8.51 -1.52 9.07
C HIS A 204 -9.32 -2.56 8.30
N VAL A 205 -8.77 -3.75 8.12
CA VAL A 205 -9.37 -4.84 7.33
C VAL A 205 -10.42 -5.61 8.09
N LEU A 206 -10.12 -5.99 9.33
CA LEU A 206 -10.94 -6.90 10.13
C LEU A 206 -11.94 -6.15 11.02
N GLY A 207 -11.72 -4.84 11.23
CA GLY A 207 -12.32 -4.08 12.32
C GLY A 207 -11.64 -4.41 13.66
N GLU A 208 -11.83 -3.53 14.65
CA GLU A 208 -11.27 -3.73 16.00
C GLU A 208 -11.74 -5.03 16.64
N ASP A 209 -13.01 -5.41 16.43
CA ASP A 209 -13.60 -6.65 16.93
C ASP A 209 -13.03 -7.90 16.24
N GLY A 210 -12.78 -7.82 14.93
CA GLY A 210 -12.12 -8.87 14.17
C GLY A 210 -10.65 -9.03 14.58
N TYR A 211 -9.93 -7.93 14.77
CA TYR A 211 -8.57 -7.97 15.29
C TYR A 211 -8.51 -8.55 16.72
N ALA A 212 -9.46 -8.18 17.58
CA ALA A 212 -9.58 -8.78 18.91
C ALA A 212 -9.89 -10.28 18.84
N ASP A 213 -10.66 -10.74 17.86
CA ASP A 213 -10.89 -12.17 17.62
C ASP A 213 -9.62 -12.90 17.17
N LEU A 214 -8.86 -12.30 16.26
CA LEU A 214 -7.56 -12.82 15.84
C LEU A 214 -6.62 -12.99 17.04
N LEU A 215 -6.52 -11.97 17.89
CA LEU A 215 -5.71 -12.01 19.12
C LEU A 215 -6.11 -13.16 20.05
N ARG A 216 -7.42 -13.39 20.26
CA ARG A 216 -7.89 -14.49 21.12
C ARG A 216 -7.54 -15.86 20.57
N ARG A 217 -7.68 -16.06 19.25
CA ARG A 217 -7.45 -17.36 18.61
C ARG A 217 -5.97 -17.71 18.53
N VAL A 218 -5.12 -16.72 18.27
CA VAL A 218 -3.66 -16.92 18.22
C VAL A 218 -3.06 -16.93 19.62
N GLY A 219 -3.51 -16.05 20.52
CA GLY A 219 -3.05 -15.98 21.91
C GLY A 219 -3.52 -17.14 22.79
N GLY A 220 -4.53 -17.91 22.38
CA GLY A 220 -4.85 -19.21 22.98
C GLY A 220 -3.91 -20.34 22.55
N SER A 221 -2.99 -20.08 21.63
CA SER A 221 -2.05 -21.04 21.03
C SER A 221 -0.56 -20.65 21.23
N LEU A 222 -0.27 -19.64 22.05
CA LEU A 222 1.08 -19.21 22.44
C LEU A 222 1.41 -19.58 23.89
#